data_AF-A0A942AMQ7-F1
#
_entry.id   AF-A0A942AMQ7-F1
#
_cell.length_a   1.000
_cell.length_b   1.000
_cell.length_c   1.000
_cell.angle_alpha   90.00
_cell.angle_beta   90.00
_cell.angle_gamma   90.00
#
_symmetry.space_group_name_H-M   'P 1'
#
loop_
_entity.id
_entity.type
_entity.pdbx_description
1 polymer ?
#
loop_
_entity_poly.entity_id
_entity_poly.type
_entity_poly.pdbx_seq_one_letter_code
_entity_poly.pdbx_strand_id
1 'polypeptide(L)'
;MKYCLCLLIFIGVFKAYSQSVIRTENWEMQLDPEGYIKQLVFKDKGRDTIPFFRQTGKRGPSFYAEREGKLQCPRWTALGNQLFRTEVEGVECELAYLSTEKYPAIQLTLTNRSTTPYQPQKAGLKLGIDTYMDKYPDWFDKYFPTLMRNEKTHFYGYMQTPRGHTLALVCEQPIASWSVDYNLGYQDPAPHWFMGHRIESLNLDLLNCLPLPPRHPQHLYELKQGESKSWVIAFVNIGKLSDLEKGISDIVEIPLIDLSRTSYTSGEEATFEIWGEQPQVEVVTDNGMLLPLQTARIKAGRTQVKVILPRPGLYQVNVKSKGKIAEAVLTVHPSWEWVFRKARENVRRYHQKPTSHAESWYGFYSAFLAARYFPEEGEDGPIQDYFELLFQKLHDTVRMEPLYYKSR
;
A
#
# COMPACT_ATOMS: atom_id res chain seq x y z
N MET A 1 10.19 51.43 58.96
CA MET A 1 10.68 50.43 57.99
C MET A 1 9.82 49.17 58.08
N LYS A 2 8.78 49.06 57.26
CA LYS A 2 8.11 47.78 56.96
C LYS A 2 7.77 47.80 55.48
N TYR A 3 8.51 47.01 54.71
CA TYR A 3 8.34 46.87 53.27
C TYR A 3 7.01 46.16 52.98
N CYS A 4 6.22 46.76 52.11
CA CYS A 4 5.00 46.18 51.56
C CYS A 4 5.40 45.32 50.36
N LEU A 5 5.31 43.99 50.48
CA LEU A 5 5.60 43.05 49.41
C LEU A 5 4.29 42.75 48.67
N CYS A 6 4.11 43.32 47.48
CA CYS A 6 3.02 42.94 46.58
C CYS A 6 3.38 41.60 45.92
N LEU A 7 2.63 40.54 46.27
CA LEU A 7 2.70 39.25 45.59
C LEU A 7 1.78 39.29 44.36
N LEU A 8 2.36 39.43 43.17
CA LEU A 8 1.67 39.23 41.90
C LEU A 8 1.46 37.71 41.69
N ILE A 9 0.23 37.25 41.91
CA ILE A 9 -0.18 35.89 41.56
C ILE A 9 -0.41 35.86 40.04
N PHE A 10 0.57 35.35 39.30
CA PHE A 10 0.37 34.91 37.92
C PHE A 10 -0.56 33.70 37.95
N ILE A 11 -1.85 33.91 37.66
CA ILE A 11 -2.77 32.82 37.34
C ILE A 11 -2.40 32.35 35.92
N GLY A 12 -1.45 31.42 35.86
CA GLY A 12 -1.22 30.64 34.66
C GLY A 12 -2.49 29.87 34.35
N VAL A 13 -3.13 30.20 33.23
CA VAL A 13 -4.19 29.37 32.65
C VAL A 13 -3.55 28.08 32.20
N PHE A 14 -3.48 27.10 33.11
CA PHE A 14 -3.22 25.72 32.73
C PHE A 14 -4.40 25.28 31.88
N LYS A 15 -4.23 25.27 30.55
CA LYS A 15 -5.06 24.41 29.69
C LYS A 15 -4.73 22.99 30.11
N ALA A 16 -5.58 22.43 30.99
CA ALA A 16 -5.61 21.00 31.23
C ALA A 16 -6.03 20.34 29.92
N TYR A 17 -5.05 19.97 29.08
CA TYR A 17 -5.30 19.14 27.92
C TYR A 17 -5.59 17.73 28.43
N SER A 18 -6.87 17.44 28.64
CA SER A 18 -7.35 16.08 28.85
C SER A 18 -6.89 15.23 27.66
N GLN A 19 -6.20 14.11 27.91
CA GLN A 19 -5.93 13.14 26.85
C GLN A 19 -7.27 12.64 26.32
N SER A 20 -7.58 12.90 25.05
CA SER A 20 -8.79 12.37 24.42
C SER A 20 -8.59 10.90 24.11
N VAL A 21 -9.27 10.05 24.88
CA VAL A 21 -9.36 8.62 24.64
C VAL A 21 -10.76 8.33 24.10
N ILE A 22 -10.84 7.74 22.92
CA ILE A 22 -12.09 7.19 22.37
C ILE A 22 -12.09 5.71 22.71
N ARG A 23 -13.05 5.28 23.53
CA ARG A 23 -13.08 3.91 24.06
C ARG A 23 -14.44 3.27 23.79
N THR A 24 -14.40 2.07 23.23
CA THR A 24 -15.54 1.17 23.10
C THR A 24 -15.23 -0.14 23.83
N GLU A 25 -16.17 -1.09 23.79
CA GLU A 25 -15.95 -2.46 24.28
C GLU A 25 -14.84 -3.16 23.47
N ASN A 26 -14.82 -2.97 22.15
CA ASN A 26 -13.97 -3.73 21.22
C ASN A 26 -12.62 -3.06 20.95
N TRP A 27 -12.50 -1.73 21.11
CA TRP A 27 -11.28 -1.02 20.77
C TRP A 27 -11.08 0.26 21.60
N GLU A 28 -9.89 0.83 21.51
CA GLU A 28 -9.50 2.10 22.13
C GLU A 28 -8.51 2.86 21.25
N MET A 29 -8.79 4.15 21.01
CA MET A 29 -7.89 5.05 20.32
C MET A 29 -7.47 6.17 21.26
N GLN A 30 -6.15 6.31 21.44
CA GLN A 30 -5.58 7.40 22.22
C GLN A 30 -5.06 8.49 21.29
N LEU A 31 -5.55 9.71 21.47
CA LEU A 31 -5.10 10.89 20.73
C LEU A 31 -4.13 11.71 21.58
N ASP A 32 -3.23 12.43 20.91
CA ASP A 32 -2.48 13.51 21.54
C ASP A 32 -3.27 14.84 21.49
N PRO A 33 -2.89 15.83 22.31
CA PRO A 33 -3.55 17.14 22.32
C PRO A 33 -3.48 17.90 20.99
N GLU A 34 -2.60 17.51 20.09
CA GLU A 34 -2.41 18.11 18.77
C GLU A 34 -3.21 17.39 17.68
N GLY A 35 -4.00 16.37 18.04
CA GLY A 35 -4.91 15.67 17.14
C GLY A 35 -4.29 14.51 16.37
N TYR A 36 -3.14 13.99 16.79
CA TYR A 36 -2.53 12.79 16.19
C TYR A 36 -2.86 11.53 16.99
N ILE A 37 -2.91 10.37 16.34
CA ILE A 37 -3.08 9.08 17.02
C ILE A 37 -1.74 8.68 17.66
N LYS A 38 -1.76 8.37 18.96
CA LYS A 38 -0.64 7.78 19.69
C LYS A 38 -0.62 6.27 19.63
N GLN A 39 -1.81 5.68 19.70
CA GLN A 39 -2.02 4.24 19.76
C GLN A 39 -3.46 3.91 19.38
N LEU A 40 -3.62 2.82 18.65
CA LEU A 40 -4.91 2.17 18.45
C LEU A 40 -4.81 0.75 18.99
N VAL A 41 -5.72 0.37 19.89
CA VAL A 41 -5.75 -0.95 20.52
C VAL A 41 -7.06 -1.62 20.19
N PHE A 42 -6.98 -2.78 19.54
CA PHE A 42 -8.10 -3.70 19.42
C PHE A 42 -8.06 -4.67 20.60
N LYS A 43 -9.21 -4.89 21.23
CA LYS A 43 -9.38 -5.75 22.41
C LYS A 43 -9.92 -7.11 22.03
N ASP A 44 -10.56 -7.19 20.86
CA ASP A 44 -11.03 -8.43 20.26
C ASP A 44 -9.87 -9.21 19.62
N LYS A 45 -10.03 -10.53 19.49
CA LYS A 45 -9.09 -11.43 18.80
C LYS A 45 -7.64 -11.44 19.33
N GLY A 46 -7.49 -11.20 20.64
CA GLY A 46 -6.18 -11.07 21.28
C GLY A 46 -5.69 -9.64 21.14
N ARG A 47 -5.47 -8.98 22.28
CA ARG A 47 -5.17 -7.55 22.35
C ARG A 47 -4.09 -7.16 21.34
N ASP A 48 -4.49 -6.46 20.29
CA ASP A 48 -3.61 -6.01 19.21
C ASP A 48 -3.41 -4.50 19.31
N THR A 49 -2.17 -4.06 19.09
CA THR A 49 -1.79 -2.65 19.20
C THR A 49 -1.17 -2.20 17.90
N ILE A 50 -1.84 -1.27 17.22
CA ILE A 50 -1.31 -0.64 16.01
C ILE A 50 -0.37 0.49 16.44
N PRO A 51 0.93 0.40 16.11
CA PRO A 51 1.88 1.42 16.47
C PRO A 51 1.76 2.64 15.55
N PHE A 52 1.80 3.83 16.13
CA PHE A 52 1.89 5.09 15.40
C PHE A 52 3.19 5.81 15.76
N PHE A 53 3.77 6.53 14.80
CA PHE A 53 4.96 7.33 15.07
C PHE A 53 4.64 8.42 16.09
N ARG A 54 5.60 8.63 17.00
CA ARG A 54 5.56 9.72 17.99
C ARG A 54 6.50 10.86 17.62
N GLN A 55 7.46 10.62 16.71
CA GLN A 55 8.45 11.60 16.30
C GLN A 55 7.82 12.71 15.45
N THR A 56 8.14 13.96 15.76
CA THR A 56 7.75 15.12 14.96
C THR A 56 8.12 14.92 13.49
N GLY A 57 7.19 15.23 12.58
CA GLY A 57 7.36 15.04 11.14
C GLY A 57 6.83 13.71 10.61
N LYS A 58 6.63 12.69 11.46
CA LYS A 58 6.12 11.37 11.06
C LYS A 58 4.79 10.99 11.74
N ARG A 59 4.34 11.77 12.72
CA ARG A 59 3.05 11.59 13.40
C ARG A 59 1.90 11.63 12.40
N GLY A 60 0.87 10.85 12.66
CA GLY A 60 -0.37 10.87 11.89
C GLY A 60 -1.58 10.55 12.75
N PRO A 61 -2.80 10.70 12.21
CA PRO A 61 -3.09 11.16 10.86
C PRO A 61 -2.72 12.64 10.65
N SER A 62 -2.10 12.96 9.52
CA SER A 62 -1.69 14.32 9.16
C SER A 62 -2.12 14.64 7.74
N PHE A 63 -2.78 15.76 7.52
CA PHE A 63 -3.06 16.24 6.17
C PHE A 63 -1.76 16.70 5.50
N TYR A 64 -1.59 16.35 4.23
CA TYR A 64 -0.53 16.89 3.40
C TYR A 64 -1.05 17.30 2.03
N ALA A 65 -0.34 18.24 1.43
CA ALA A 65 -0.49 18.65 0.05
C ALA A 65 0.88 18.85 -0.58
N GLU A 66 1.04 18.38 -1.81
CA GLU A 66 2.23 18.56 -2.63
C GLU A 66 1.84 19.32 -3.89
N ARG A 67 2.56 20.42 -4.16
CA ARG A 67 2.41 21.23 -5.35
C ARG A 67 3.76 21.80 -5.74
N GLU A 68 4.08 21.78 -7.03
CA GLU A 68 5.36 22.29 -7.57
C GLU A 68 6.60 21.70 -6.85
N GLY A 69 6.53 20.42 -6.45
CA GLY A 69 7.59 19.70 -5.74
C GLY A 69 7.73 20.10 -4.27
N LYS A 70 6.83 20.94 -3.74
CA LYS A 70 6.84 21.38 -2.34
C LYS A 70 5.76 20.66 -1.54
N LEU A 71 6.20 19.84 -0.59
CA LEU A 71 5.33 19.20 0.38
C LEU A 71 4.99 20.16 1.53
N GLN A 72 3.71 20.26 1.86
CA GLN A 72 3.16 21.02 2.97
C GLN A 72 2.37 20.07 3.88
N CYS A 73 2.69 20.07 5.17
CA CYS A 73 2.00 19.29 6.20
C CYS A 73 1.62 20.25 7.35
N PRO A 74 0.55 21.05 7.20
CA PRO A 74 0.18 22.01 8.23
C PRO A 74 -0.28 21.29 9.50
N ARG A 75 -0.15 21.96 10.64
CA ARG A 75 -0.62 21.41 11.92
C ARG A 75 -2.14 21.49 12.02
N TRP A 76 -2.71 20.57 12.77
CA TRP A 76 -4.11 20.61 13.16
C TRP A 76 -4.41 21.74 14.12
N THR A 77 -5.59 22.33 13.96
CA THR A 77 -6.25 23.21 14.93
C THR A 77 -7.47 22.48 15.48
N ALA A 78 -7.52 22.27 16.79
CA ALA A 78 -8.65 21.60 17.42
C ALA A 78 -9.91 22.50 17.36
N LEU A 79 -11.01 21.94 16.85
CA LEU A 79 -12.35 22.54 16.89
C LEU A 79 -13.23 21.89 17.97
N GLY A 80 -12.85 20.69 18.42
CA GLY A 80 -13.47 19.95 19.51
C GLY A 80 -12.60 18.76 19.94
N ASN A 81 -13.11 17.89 20.81
CA ASN A 81 -12.33 16.78 21.37
C ASN A 81 -11.88 15.74 20.33
N GLN A 82 -12.57 15.65 19.20
CA GLN A 82 -12.39 14.65 18.14
C GLN A 82 -12.47 15.27 16.74
N LEU A 83 -12.47 16.61 16.66
CA LEU A 83 -12.63 17.36 15.42
C LEU A 83 -11.49 18.37 15.29
N PHE A 84 -10.80 18.31 14.16
CA PHE A 84 -9.63 19.11 13.87
C PHE A 84 -9.74 19.70 12.47
N ARG A 85 -9.16 20.87 12.27
CA ARG A 85 -9.10 21.53 10.97
C ARG A 85 -7.69 21.99 10.65
N THR A 86 -7.35 21.99 9.38
CA THR A 86 -6.20 22.69 8.84
C THR A 86 -6.53 23.28 7.48
N GLU A 87 -5.61 24.03 6.89
CA GLU A 87 -5.82 24.68 5.60
C GLU A 87 -4.50 24.75 4.82
N VAL A 88 -4.57 24.48 3.51
CA VAL A 88 -3.47 24.71 2.57
C VAL A 88 -4.05 25.36 1.31
N GLU A 89 -3.51 26.51 0.90
CA GLU A 89 -3.85 27.17 -0.37
C GLU A 89 -5.36 27.40 -0.58
N GLY A 90 -6.08 27.75 0.49
CA GLY A 90 -7.54 27.96 0.44
C GLY A 90 -8.35 26.66 0.36
N VAL A 91 -7.72 25.49 0.53
CA VAL A 91 -8.41 24.22 0.77
C VAL A 91 -8.41 23.92 2.25
N GLU A 92 -9.61 23.93 2.81
CA GLU A 92 -9.90 23.54 4.18
C GLU A 92 -9.94 22.02 4.26
N CYS A 93 -9.24 21.46 5.23
CA CYS A 93 -9.24 20.04 5.54
C CYS A 93 -9.73 19.84 6.97
N GLU A 94 -10.84 19.12 7.12
CA GLU A 94 -11.41 18.75 8.41
C GLU A 94 -11.20 17.26 8.67
N LEU A 95 -10.73 16.93 9.87
CA LEU A 95 -10.49 15.59 10.38
C LEU A 95 -11.40 15.33 11.57
N ALA A 96 -12.28 14.34 11.45
CA ALA A 96 -13.09 13.86 12.56
C ALA A 96 -12.74 12.41 12.89
N TYR A 97 -12.53 12.12 14.18
CA TYR A 97 -12.45 10.75 14.66
C TYR A 97 -13.86 10.24 14.94
N LEU A 98 -14.25 9.16 14.28
CA LEU A 98 -15.58 8.57 14.41
C LEU A 98 -15.54 7.40 15.38
N SER A 99 -16.49 7.40 16.32
CA SER A 99 -16.73 6.28 17.22
C SER A 99 -17.87 5.43 16.68
N THR A 100 -17.55 4.31 16.02
CA THR A 100 -18.54 3.24 15.78
C THR A 100 -18.32 2.11 16.77
N GLU A 101 -19.39 1.39 17.14
CA GLU A 101 -19.28 0.24 18.06
C GLU A 101 -18.36 -0.86 17.53
N LYS A 102 -18.35 -1.04 16.20
CA LYS A 102 -17.68 -2.16 15.53
C LYS A 102 -16.23 -1.86 15.15
N TYR A 103 -15.93 -0.63 14.75
CA TYR A 103 -14.60 -0.26 14.26
C TYR A 103 -14.25 1.22 14.47
N PRO A 104 -12.98 1.54 14.71
CA PRO A 104 -12.48 2.91 14.66
C PRO A 104 -12.46 3.40 13.20
N ALA A 105 -12.86 4.65 12.98
CA ALA A 105 -12.78 5.29 11.68
C ALA A 105 -12.36 6.75 11.78
N ILE A 106 -11.80 7.24 10.68
CA ILE A 106 -11.47 8.65 10.49
C ILE A 106 -12.29 9.17 9.31
N GLN A 107 -12.95 10.30 9.50
CA GLN A 107 -13.54 11.05 8.41
C GLN A 107 -12.65 12.24 8.06
N LEU A 108 -12.30 12.35 6.78
CA LEU A 108 -11.65 13.55 6.24
C LEU A 108 -12.59 14.25 5.27
N THR A 109 -12.72 15.57 5.38
CA THR A 109 -13.46 16.40 4.43
C THR A 109 -12.53 17.47 3.87
N LEU A 110 -12.41 17.53 2.54
CA LEU A 110 -11.73 18.61 1.85
C LEU A 110 -12.76 19.55 1.25
N THR A 111 -12.64 20.85 1.51
CA THR A 111 -13.48 21.89 0.91
C THR A 111 -12.63 22.96 0.26
N ASN A 112 -12.81 23.18 -1.04
CA ASN A 112 -12.13 24.25 -1.74
C ASN A 112 -12.83 25.59 -1.49
N ARG A 113 -12.24 26.43 -0.62
CA ARG A 113 -12.71 27.79 -0.30
C ARG A 113 -12.05 28.85 -1.17
N SER A 114 -11.10 28.48 -2.03
CA SER A 114 -10.44 29.41 -2.93
C SER A 114 -11.36 29.82 -4.09
N THR A 115 -10.94 30.80 -4.87
CA THR A 115 -11.68 31.30 -6.04
C THR A 115 -11.40 30.52 -7.34
N THR A 116 -10.56 29.49 -7.28
CA THR A 116 -10.13 28.70 -8.44
C THR A 116 -10.19 27.20 -8.14
N PRO A 117 -10.28 26.32 -9.15
CA PRO A 117 -10.10 24.89 -8.94
C PRO A 117 -8.78 24.57 -8.25
N TYR A 118 -8.77 23.58 -7.36
CA TYR A 118 -7.58 23.08 -6.69
C TYR A 118 -7.12 21.78 -7.35
N GLN A 119 -5.90 21.77 -7.87
CA GLN A 119 -5.30 20.66 -8.63
C GLN A 119 -3.89 20.36 -8.11
N PRO A 120 -3.75 19.60 -7.01
CA PRO A 120 -2.46 19.29 -6.42
C PRO A 120 -1.71 18.22 -7.22
N GLN A 121 -0.39 18.11 -7.02
CA GLN A 121 0.31 16.88 -7.42
C GLN A 121 -0.20 15.71 -6.56
N LYS A 122 -0.32 15.93 -5.25
CA LYS A 122 -0.96 15.01 -4.29
C LYS A 122 -1.58 15.81 -3.16
N ALA A 123 -2.74 15.40 -2.67
CA ALA A 123 -3.26 15.88 -1.39
C ALA A 123 -3.97 14.74 -0.68
N GLY A 124 -3.72 14.56 0.61
CA GLY A 124 -4.24 13.40 1.29
C GLY A 124 -3.83 13.27 2.75
N LEU A 125 -3.86 12.04 3.23
CA LEU A 125 -3.66 11.71 4.64
C LEU A 125 -2.41 10.85 4.81
N LYS A 126 -1.41 11.37 5.54
CA LYS A 126 -0.35 10.52 6.10
C LYS A 126 -0.95 9.79 7.27
N LEU A 127 -1.00 8.45 7.25
CA LEU A 127 -1.62 7.69 8.35
C LEU A 127 -0.78 7.76 9.63
N GLY A 128 0.54 7.76 9.49
CA GLY A 128 1.47 7.77 10.62
C GLY A 128 1.57 6.44 11.37
N ILE A 129 1.03 5.35 10.80
CA ILE A 129 1.29 3.98 11.28
C ILE A 129 2.78 3.72 11.11
N ASP A 130 3.43 3.27 12.18
CA ASP A 130 4.85 2.98 12.21
C ASP A 130 5.09 1.58 11.65
N THR A 131 5.53 1.53 10.40
CA THR A 131 5.84 0.29 9.67
C THR A 131 7.33 -0.02 9.68
N TYR A 132 8.13 0.74 10.42
CA TYR A 132 9.59 0.67 10.33
C TYR A 132 10.11 -0.59 11.03
N MET A 133 10.69 -1.48 10.23
CA MET A 133 11.27 -2.76 10.66
C MET A 133 12.78 -2.64 10.82
N ASP A 134 13.24 -2.25 12.01
CA ASP A 134 14.67 -1.99 12.24
C ASP A 134 15.48 -3.24 12.52
N LYS A 135 15.05 -4.02 13.52
CA LYS A 135 15.79 -5.18 14.03
C LYS A 135 14.86 -6.31 14.50
N TYR A 136 15.43 -7.50 14.48
CA TYR A 136 14.87 -8.66 15.16
C TYR A 136 14.98 -8.51 16.70
N PRO A 137 13.97 -8.92 17.50
CA PRO A 137 12.67 -9.45 17.10
C PRO A 137 11.57 -8.37 16.94
N ASP A 138 11.87 -7.10 17.19
CA ASP A 138 10.91 -5.98 17.25
C ASP A 138 10.02 -5.86 16.01
N TRP A 139 10.52 -6.27 14.84
CA TRP A 139 9.76 -6.23 13.59
C TRP A 139 8.58 -7.22 13.50
N PHE A 140 8.45 -8.21 14.40
CA PHE A 140 7.45 -9.28 14.27
C PHE A 140 6.02 -8.78 14.46
N ASP A 141 5.87 -7.69 15.19
CA ASP A 141 4.60 -7.03 15.50
C ASP A 141 4.44 -5.71 14.71
N LYS A 142 5.37 -5.43 13.77
CA LYS A 142 5.27 -4.27 12.88
C LYS A 142 4.41 -4.60 11.68
N TYR A 143 3.45 -3.74 11.42
CA TYR A 143 2.59 -3.84 10.25
C TYR A 143 3.33 -3.43 8.98
N PHE A 144 3.20 -4.22 7.92
CA PHE A 144 3.70 -3.89 6.60
C PHE A 144 2.53 -3.69 5.62
N PRO A 145 2.49 -2.58 4.84
CA PRO A 145 1.46 -2.37 3.83
C PRO A 145 1.60 -3.44 2.73
N THR A 146 0.67 -4.40 2.69
CA THR A 146 0.80 -5.59 1.83
C THR A 146 -0.04 -5.46 0.57
N LEU A 147 -1.24 -4.88 0.68
CA LEU A 147 -2.15 -4.64 -0.43
C LEU A 147 -2.84 -3.29 -0.25
N MET A 148 -2.86 -2.46 -1.29
CA MET A 148 -3.65 -1.23 -1.35
C MET A 148 -4.30 -1.13 -2.73
N ARG A 149 -5.64 -1.10 -2.75
CA ARG A 149 -6.44 -1.12 -3.98
C ARG A 149 -7.31 0.14 -4.06
N ASN A 150 -6.91 1.07 -4.93
CA ASN A 150 -7.77 2.17 -5.39
C ASN A 150 -8.66 1.67 -6.52
N GLU A 151 -9.91 1.36 -6.22
CA GLU A 151 -10.91 1.08 -7.26
C GLU A 151 -11.57 2.38 -7.71
N LYS A 152 -12.24 2.35 -8.87
CA LYS A 152 -12.94 3.54 -9.41
C LYS A 152 -13.97 4.15 -8.45
N THR A 153 -14.49 3.34 -7.52
CA THR A 153 -15.68 3.65 -6.71
C THR A 153 -15.47 3.56 -5.21
N HIS A 154 -14.34 3.00 -4.77
CA HIS A 154 -14.03 2.75 -3.36
C HIS A 154 -12.53 2.46 -3.20
N PHE A 155 -12.09 2.28 -1.96
CA PHE A 155 -10.74 1.85 -1.64
C PHE A 155 -10.79 0.73 -0.60
N TYR A 156 -9.90 -0.25 -0.74
CA TYR A 156 -9.61 -1.18 0.33
C TYR A 156 -8.15 -1.61 0.28
N GLY A 157 -7.64 -2.11 1.39
CA GLY A 157 -6.30 -2.64 1.49
C GLY A 157 -6.09 -3.31 2.84
N TYR A 158 -4.92 -3.90 3.03
CA TYR A 158 -4.53 -4.40 4.34
C TYR A 158 -3.04 -4.28 4.58
N MET A 159 -2.73 -4.19 5.87
CA MET A 159 -1.40 -4.31 6.42
C MET A 159 -1.31 -5.63 7.18
N GLN A 160 -0.14 -6.27 7.16
CA GLN A 160 0.07 -7.53 7.84
C GLN A 160 1.36 -7.51 8.63
N THR A 161 1.35 -8.07 9.84
CA THR A 161 2.57 -8.31 10.61
C THR A 161 3.25 -9.60 10.14
N PRO A 162 4.57 -9.78 10.33
CA PRO A 162 5.22 -11.06 10.06
C PRO A 162 4.64 -12.26 10.82
N ARG A 163 3.91 -12.03 11.92
CA ARG A 163 3.13 -13.06 12.63
C ARG A 163 1.78 -13.41 12.00
N GLY A 164 1.42 -12.74 10.90
CA GLY A 164 0.19 -12.96 10.15
C GLY A 164 -1.01 -12.15 10.65
N HIS A 165 -0.84 -11.27 11.64
CA HIS A 165 -1.94 -10.43 12.11
C HIS A 165 -2.30 -9.39 11.05
N THR A 166 -3.59 -9.29 10.70
CA THR A 166 -4.05 -8.52 9.54
C THR A 166 -4.97 -7.37 9.97
N LEU A 167 -4.64 -6.16 9.52
CA LEU A 167 -5.41 -4.93 9.70
C LEU A 167 -5.88 -4.45 8.32
N ALA A 168 -7.19 -4.38 8.08
CA ALA A 168 -7.71 -3.80 6.85
C ALA A 168 -7.95 -2.28 6.98
N LEU A 169 -7.74 -1.58 5.87
CA LEU A 169 -8.11 -0.19 5.67
C LEU A 169 -9.19 -0.15 4.59
N VAL A 170 -10.33 0.47 4.88
CA VAL A 170 -11.49 0.41 3.99
C VAL A 170 -12.13 1.79 3.88
N CYS A 171 -12.49 2.19 2.66
CA CYS A 171 -13.21 3.42 2.40
C CYS A 171 -14.23 3.18 1.28
N GLU A 172 -15.52 3.43 1.55
CA GLU A 172 -16.55 3.28 0.51
C GLU A 172 -16.46 4.37 -0.56
N GLN A 173 -15.76 5.47 -0.28
CA GLN A 173 -15.45 6.51 -1.25
C GLN A 173 -14.14 6.16 -1.98
N PRO A 174 -14.04 6.49 -3.29
CA PRO A 174 -12.81 6.26 -4.03
C PRO A 174 -11.68 7.14 -3.51
N ILE A 175 -10.45 6.60 -3.47
CA ILE A 175 -9.22 7.32 -3.14
C ILE A 175 -8.36 7.34 -4.42
N ALA A 176 -7.77 8.49 -4.77
CA ALA A 176 -7.07 8.67 -6.04
C ALA A 176 -5.86 7.73 -6.20
N SER A 177 -5.04 7.63 -5.15
CA SER A 177 -3.84 6.80 -5.13
C SER A 177 -3.41 6.52 -3.68
N TRP A 178 -2.32 5.79 -3.50
CA TRP A 178 -1.60 5.70 -2.24
C TRP A 178 -0.11 5.88 -2.51
N SER A 179 0.63 6.23 -1.45
CA SER A 179 2.09 6.32 -1.49
C SER A 179 2.69 5.87 -0.16
N VAL A 180 3.99 5.63 -0.14
CA VAL A 180 4.72 5.27 1.08
C VAL A 180 5.87 6.23 1.31
N ASP A 181 6.16 6.49 2.58
CA ASP A 181 7.34 7.25 2.98
C ASP A 181 8.50 6.26 3.16
N TYR A 182 9.54 6.38 2.35
CA TYR A 182 10.77 5.60 2.51
C TYR A 182 11.74 6.31 3.45
N ASN A 183 12.54 5.53 4.17
CA ASN A 183 13.65 6.08 4.93
C ASN A 183 14.72 6.64 3.98
N LEU A 184 15.44 7.67 4.42
CA LEU A 184 16.67 8.09 3.75
C LEU A 184 17.73 6.97 3.93
N GLY A 185 18.38 6.58 2.84
CA GLY A 185 19.45 5.59 2.87
C GLY A 185 20.80 6.22 3.26
N TYR A 186 21.86 5.43 3.14
CA TYR A 186 23.19 5.82 3.56
C TYR A 186 23.86 6.76 2.55
N GLN A 187 24.70 7.65 3.06
CA GLN A 187 25.68 8.40 2.27
C GLN A 187 26.99 7.61 2.25
N ASP A 188 27.16 6.69 1.29
CA ASP A 188 28.46 6.04 1.14
C ASP A 188 28.80 5.69 -0.34
N PRO A 189 29.82 6.33 -0.94
CA PRO A 189 30.55 7.48 -0.42
C PRO A 189 29.73 8.78 -0.52
N ALA A 190 29.90 9.68 0.45
CA ALA A 190 29.36 11.04 0.35
C ALA A 190 29.86 11.72 -0.96
N PRO A 191 29.05 12.55 -1.64
CA PRO A 191 27.75 13.10 -1.23
C PRO A 191 26.53 12.33 -1.79
N HIS A 192 26.71 11.08 -2.25
CA HIS A 192 25.65 10.35 -2.92
C HIS A 192 24.64 9.80 -1.91
N TRP A 193 23.38 10.24 -2.02
CA TRP A 193 22.28 9.69 -1.27
C TRP A 193 21.61 8.59 -2.06
N PHE A 194 21.44 7.42 -1.44
CA PHE A 194 20.49 6.43 -1.90
C PHE A 194 19.21 6.55 -1.08
N MET A 195 18.05 6.42 -1.73
CA MET A 195 16.80 6.22 -0.99
C MET A 195 16.85 4.83 -0.35
N GLY A 196 16.50 4.75 0.94
CA GLY A 196 16.48 3.49 1.64
C GLY A 196 15.34 2.59 1.16
N HIS A 197 15.39 1.31 1.53
CA HIS A 197 14.39 0.31 1.16
C HIS A 197 13.35 0.07 2.26
N ARG A 198 13.43 0.77 3.39
CA ARG A 198 12.51 0.58 4.51
C ARG A 198 11.35 1.56 4.39
N ILE A 199 10.14 1.03 4.49
CA ILE A 199 8.91 1.83 4.51
C ILE A 199 8.69 2.31 5.94
N GLU A 200 8.61 3.62 6.12
CA GLU A 200 8.33 4.25 7.40
C GLU A 200 6.82 4.28 7.66
N SER A 201 6.04 4.74 6.68
CA SER A 201 4.57 4.81 6.80
C SER A 201 3.86 4.77 5.45
N LEU A 202 2.53 4.66 5.51
CA LEU A 202 1.60 4.67 4.38
C LEU A 202 0.81 5.99 4.34
N ASN A 203 0.59 6.48 3.12
CA ASN A 203 -0.22 7.65 2.82
C ASN A 203 -1.38 7.28 1.89
N LEU A 204 -2.53 7.91 2.08
CA LEU A 204 -3.67 7.83 1.18
C LEU A 204 -3.78 9.16 0.41
N ASP A 205 -3.47 9.13 -0.90
CA ASP A 205 -3.58 10.31 -1.77
C ASP A 205 -5.07 10.46 -2.17
N LEU A 206 -5.80 11.34 -1.51
CA LEU A 206 -7.23 11.55 -1.74
C LEU A 206 -7.49 12.25 -3.09
N LEU A 207 -6.61 13.20 -3.44
CA LEU A 207 -6.50 13.82 -4.75
C LEU A 207 -5.08 13.59 -5.28
N ASN A 208 -4.93 13.34 -6.58
CA ASN A 208 -3.63 13.10 -7.21
C ASN A 208 -3.66 13.49 -8.69
N CYS A 209 -2.60 14.13 -9.18
CA CYS A 209 -2.52 14.56 -10.57
C CYS A 209 -2.57 13.38 -11.55
N LEU A 210 -3.10 13.64 -12.75
CA LEU A 210 -3.06 12.67 -13.84
C LEU A 210 -1.63 12.49 -14.41
N PRO A 211 -1.34 11.35 -15.06
CA PRO A 211 -2.21 10.20 -15.25
C PRO A 211 -2.28 9.29 -14.02
N LEU A 212 -3.50 8.85 -13.70
CA LEU A 212 -3.73 7.75 -12.76
C LEU A 212 -3.88 6.43 -13.52
N PRO A 213 -3.47 5.28 -12.95
CA PRO A 213 -3.75 3.98 -13.55
C PRO A 213 -5.23 3.84 -13.94
N PRO A 214 -5.60 3.21 -15.09
CA PRO A 214 -6.99 3.21 -15.58
C PRO A 214 -8.06 2.70 -14.58
N ARG A 215 -7.67 1.81 -13.66
CA ARG A 215 -8.53 1.28 -12.58
C ARG A 215 -8.82 2.32 -11.48
N HIS A 216 -7.96 3.33 -11.33
CA HIS A 216 -8.10 4.37 -10.31
C HIS A 216 -9.16 5.40 -10.73
N PRO A 217 -9.75 6.14 -9.77
CA PRO A 217 -10.77 7.15 -10.05
C PRO A 217 -10.17 8.36 -10.80
N GLN A 218 -10.34 8.38 -12.12
CA GLN A 218 -9.78 9.40 -13.02
C GLN A 218 -10.28 10.83 -12.78
N HIS A 219 -11.31 11.02 -11.95
CA HIS A 219 -11.90 12.33 -11.63
C HIS A 219 -11.34 12.95 -10.34
N LEU A 220 -10.51 12.23 -9.57
CA LEU A 220 -9.92 12.72 -8.32
C LEU A 220 -8.55 13.39 -8.54
N TYR A 221 -8.42 14.19 -9.58
CA TYR A 221 -7.26 15.06 -9.81
C TYR A 221 -7.54 16.52 -9.46
N GLU A 222 -8.80 16.87 -9.19
CA GLU A 222 -9.22 18.23 -8.91
C GLU A 222 -10.32 18.29 -7.84
N LEU A 223 -10.40 19.46 -7.18
CA LEU A 223 -11.52 19.89 -6.35
C LEU A 223 -11.99 21.25 -6.86
N LYS A 224 -13.21 21.33 -7.40
CA LYS A 224 -13.75 22.55 -8.00
C LYS A 224 -13.95 23.64 -6.95
N GLN A 225 -14.06 24.89 -7.39
CA GLN A 225 -14.38 26.02 -6.51
C GLN A 225 -15.68 25.73 -5.73
N GLY A 226 -15.61 25.85 -4.41
CA GLY A 226 -16.75 25.60 -3.50
C GLY A 226 -17.12 24.12 -3.32
N GLU A 227 -16.44 23.19 -4.00
CA GLU A 227 -16.71 21.76 -3.87
C GLU A 227 -16.17 21.22 -2.54
N SER A 228 -16.95 20.31 -1.94
CA SER A 228 -16.53 19.49 -0.81
C SER A 228 -16.55 18.01 -1.19
N LYS A 229 -15.52 17.26 -0.78
CA LYS A 229 -15.48 15.80 -0.86
C LYS A 229 -15.11 15.24 0.51
N SER A 230 -15.70 14.11 0.88
CA SER A 230 -15.47 13.46 2.18
C SER A 230 -15.15 11.98 2.02
N TRP A 231 -14.28 11.47 2.88
CA TRP A 231 -13.84 10.08 2.93
C TRP A 231 -13.96 9.56 4.34
N VAL A 232 -14.55 8.38 4.52
CA VAL A 232 -14.56 7.67 5.80
C VAL A 232 -13.66 6.45 5.68
N ILE A 233 -12.55 6.47 6.40
CA ILE A 233 -11.53 5.43 6.40
C ILE A 233 -11.68 4.61 7.68
N ALA A 234 -12.13 3.36 7.54
CA ALA A 234 -12.29 2.41 8.62
C ALA A 234 -11.02 1.58 8.81
N PHE A 235 -10.66 1.33 10.07
CA PHE A 235 -9.62 0.39 10.48
C PHE A 235 -10.29 -0.87 11.00
N VAL A 236 -10.04 -2.02 10.38
CA VAL A 236 -10.73 -3.27 10.70
C VAL A 236 -9.76 -4.32 11.19
N ASN A 237 -9.95 -4.78 12.42
CA ASN A 237 -9.19 -5.91 12.96
C ASN A 237 -9.65 -7.22 12.32
N ILE A 238 -8.96 -7.64 11.27
CA ILE A 238 -9.25 -8.90 10.57
C ILE A 238 -8.72 -10.07 11.39
N GLY A 239 -7.53 -9.94 11.98
CA GLY A 239 -6.83 -11.01 12.68
C GLY A 239 -6.09 -11.91 11.70
N LYS A 240 -6.79 -12.69 10.87
CA LYS A 240 -6.17 -13.59 9.88
C LYS A 240 -6.54 -13.23 8.45
N LEU A 241 -5.58 -13.31 7.53
CA LEU A 241 -5.81 -12.96 6.13
C LEU A 241 -6.97 -13.73 5.47
N SER A 242 -7.19 -14.98 5.85
CA SER A 242 -8.31 -15.79 5.34
C SER A 242 -9.70 -15.24 5.67
N ASP A 243 -9.79 -14.29 6.61
CA ASP A 243 -11.03 -13.65 7.02
C ASP A 243 -11.19 -12.24 6.42
N LEU A 244 -10.28 -11.81 5.53
CA LEU A 244 -10.22 -10.44 5.00
C LEU A 244 -11.53 -10.02 4.33
N GLU A 245 -11.97 -10.77 3.32
CA GLU A 245 -13.15 -10.41 2.54
C GLU A 245 -14.41 -10.44 3.40
N LYS A 246 -14.50 -11.44 4.29
CA LYS A 246 -15.58 -11.51 5.27
C LYS A 246 -15.60 -10.27 6.16
N GLY A 247 -14.48 -9.95 6.80
CA GLY A 247 -14.38 -8.85 7.76
C GLY A 247 -14.66 -7.48 7.12
N ILE A 248 -14.28 -7.29 5.86
CA ILE A 248 -14.62 -6.07 5.10
C ILE A 248 -16.13 -6.08 4.75
N SER A 249 -16.66 -7.18 4.23
CA SER A 249 -18.08 -7.27 3.83
C SER A 249 -19.06 -7.15 5.00
N ASP A 250 -18.62 -7.44 6.24
CA ASP A 250 -19.42 -7.29 7.45
C ASP A 250 -19.63 -5.81 7.85
N ILE A 251 -18.88 -4.86 7.26
CA ILE A 251 -18.92 -3.44 7.63
C ILE A 251 -19.23 -2.47 6.49
N VAL A 252 -18.99 -2.86 5.23
CA VAL A 252 -19.21 -2.01 4.05
C VAL A 252 -19.76 -2.80 2.88
N GLU A 253 -20.45 -2.13 1.97
CA GLU A 253 -21.09 -2.75 0.80
C GLU A 253 -20.27 -2.55 -0.47
N ILE A 254 -19.05 -3.12 -0.51
CA ILE A 254 -18.17 -3.11 -1.69
C ILE A 254 -17.97 -4.52 -2.27
N PRO A 255 -17.85 -4.68 -3.60
CA PRO A 255 -17.48 -5.94 -4.20
C PRO A 255 -16.00 -6.25 -3.93
N LEU A 256 -15.71 -7.49 -3.52
CA LEU A 256 -14.36 -7.98 -3.36
C LEU A 256 -14.16 -9.23 -4.23
N ILE A 257 -13.01 -9.31 -4.88
CA ILE A 257 -12.61 -10.43 -5.73
C ILE A 257 -11.61 -11.27 -4.93
N ASP A 258 -12.04 -12.45 -4.50
CA ASP A 258 -11.22 -13.41 -3.78
C ASP A 258 -10.58 -14.39 -4.77
N LEU A 259 -9.31 -14.13 -5.08
CA LEU A 259 -8.49 -14.95 -5.98
C LEU A 259 -7.49 -15.77 -5.15
N SER A 260 -7.77 -17.05 -4.94
CA SER A 260 -6.80 -17.98 -4.34
C SER A 260 -5.56 -18.19 -5.22
N ARG A 261 -5.67 -17.92 -6.52
CA ARG A 261 -4.62 -18.06 -7.53
C ARG A 261 -4.82 -17.03 -8.63
N THR A 262 -3.72 -16.45 -9.12
CA THR A 262 -3.73 -15.42 -10.17
C THR A 262 -2.99 -15.82 -11.44
N SER A 263 -2.35 -16.99 -11.46
CA SER A 263 -1.44 -17.45 -12.52
C SER A 263 -1.80 -18.84 -13.00
N TYR A 264 -2.15 -19.02 -14.27
CA TYR A 264 -2.74 -20.22 -14.86
C TYR A 264 -1.93 -20.75 -16.05
N THR A 265 -2.19 -21.99 -16.45
CA THR A 265 -1.72 -22.55 -17.72
C THR A 265 -2.79 -22.45 -18.80
N SER A 266 -2.37 -22.56 -20.06
CA SER A 266 -3.27 -22.47 -21.22
C SER A 266 -4.35 -23.55 -21.17
N GLY A 267 -5.62 -23.14 -21.31
CA GLY A 267 -6.78 -24.03 -21.28
C GLY A 267 -7.25 -24.41 -19.88
N GLU A 268 -6.60 -23.91 -18.82
CA GLU A 268 -6.98 -24.21 -17.45
C GLU A 268 -8.26 -23.47 -17.04
N GLU A 269 -9.10 -24.11 -16.21
CA GLU A 269 -10.25 -23.47 -15.56
C GLU A 269 -9.78 -22.65 -14.34
N ALA A 270 -9.99 -21.33 -14.41
CA ALA A 270 -9.90 -20.48 -13.24
C ALA A 270 -11.22 -20.53 -12.46
N THR A 271 -11.14 -20.88 -11.17
CA THR A 271 -12.25 -20.81 -10.22
C THR A 271 -11.91 -19.80 -9.12
N PHE A 272 -12.82 -18.86 -8.88
CA PHE A 272 -12.65 -17.85 -7.83
C PHE A 272 -13.99 -17.38 -7.26
N GLU A 273 -13.96 -16.58 -6.19
CA GLU A 273 -15.16 -16.09 -5.52
C GLU A 273 -15.28 -14.57 -5.57
N ILE A 274 -16.52 -14.10 -5.67
CA ILE A 274 -16.89 -12.70 -5.54
C ILE A 274 -17.74 -12.53 -4.28
N TRP A 275 -17.30 -11.62 -3.42
CA TRP A 275 -18.10 -11.12 -2.31
C TRP A 275 -18.84 -9.88 -2.78
N GLY A 276 -20.17 -9.89 -2.70
CA GLY A 276 -21.03 -8.82 -3.20
C GLY A 276 -22.47 -9.30 -3.40
N GLU A 277 -23.41 -8.35 -3.43
CA GLU A 277 -24.82 -8.66 -3.64
C GLU A 277 -25.12 -8.69 -5.15
N GLN A 278 -25.51 -9.86 -5.65
CA GLN A 278 -25.87 -10.09 -7.06
C GLN A 278 -24.84 -9.50 -8.04
N PRO A 279 -23.55 -9.89 -7.94
CA PRO A 279 -22.50 -9.29 -8.75
C PRO A 279 -22.68 -9.61 -10.23
N GLN A 280 -22.50 -8.60 -11.08
CA GLN A 280 -22.29 -8.76 -12.51
C GLN A 280 -20.80 -8.94 -12.75
N VAL A 281 -20.41 -10.04 -13.41
CA VAL A 281 -19.00 -10.39 -13.63
C VAL A 281 -18.74 -10.54 -15.12
N GLU A 282 -17.64 -9.94 -15.58
CA GLU A 282 -17.11 -10.09 -16.92
C GLU A 282 -15.63 -10.45 -16.84
N VAL A 283 -15.17 -11.34 -17.73
CA VAL A 283 -13.75 -11.62 -17.92
C VAL A 283 -13.40 -11.32 -19.37
N VAL A 284 -12.47 -10.39 -19.58
CA VAL A 284 -12.03 -9.97 -20.91
C VAL A 284 -10.55 -10.28 -21.11
N THR A 285 -10.20 -10.67 -22.33
CA THR A 285 -8.82 -10.83 -22.77
C THR A 285 -8.13 -9.46 -22.96
N ASP A 286 -6.81 -9.51 -23.16
CA ASP A 286 -5.96 -8.37 -23.51
C ASP A 286 -6.41 -7.57 -24.75
N ASN A 287 -7.03 -8.24 -25.73
CA ASN A 287 -7.62 -7.60 -26.91
C ASN A 287 -9.11 -7.22 -26.74
N GLY A 288 -9.66 -7.28 -25.53
CA GLY A 288 -11.02 -6.84 -25.21
C GLY A 288 -12.13 -7.84 -25.53
N MET A 289 -11.80 -9.10 -25.83
CA MET A 289 -12.79 -10.14 -26.10
C MET A 289 -13.37 -10.70 -24.80
N LEU A 290 -14.70 -10.72 -24.68
CA LEU A 290 -15.41 -11.34 -23.56
C LEU A 290 -15.29 -12.86 -23.60
N LEU A 291 -14.99 -13.47 -22.45
CA LEU A 291 -14.96 -14.92 -22.28
C LEU A 291 -16.29 -15.45 -21.73
N PRO A 292 -16.73 -16.64 -22.17
CA PRO A 292 -17.84 -17.34 -21.54
C PRO A 292 -17.44 -17.77 -20.13
N LEU A 293 -18.36 -17.58 -19.17
CA LEU A 293 -18.16 -17.93 -17.77
C LEU A 293 -19.39 -18.60 -17.19
N GLN A 294 -19.19 -19.33 -16.10
CA GLN A 294 -20.26 -19.89 -15.29
C GLN A 294 -20.25 -19.21 -13.92
N THR A 295 -21.41 -18.77 -13.45
CA THR A 295 -21.58 -18.23 -12.11
C THR A 295 -22.54 -19.08 -11.30
N ALA A 296 -22.19 -19.37 -10.05
CA ALA A 296 -23.07 -20.05 -9.11
C ALA A 296 -23.06 -19.35 -7.75
N ARG A 297 -24.24 -19.03 -7.21
CA ARG A 297 -24.34 -18.50 -5.85
C ARG A 297 -24.05 -19.62 -4.85
N ILE A 298 -22.98 -19.49 -4.06
CA ILE A 298 -22.64 -20.49 -3.03
C ILE A 298 -23.40 -20.18 -1.73
N LYS A 299 -23.54 -18.90 -1.38
CA LYS A 299 -24.31 -18.44 -0.22
C LYS A 299 -24.74 -16.98 -0.38
N ALA A 300 -25.40 -16.41 0.63
CA ALA A 300 -25.71 -14.98 0.62
C ALA A 300 -24.42 -14.14 0.50
N GLY A 301 -24.44 -13.17 -0.43
CA GLY A 301 -23.30 -12.29 -0.69
C GLY A 301 -22.06 -12.95 -1.31
N ARG A 302 -22.12 -14.24 -1.72
CA ARG A 302 -20.97 -14.94 -2.31
C ARG A 302 -21.34 -15.72 -3.57
N THR A 303 -20.60 -15.43 -4.63
CA THR A 303 -20.79 -16.03 -5.97
C THR A 303 -19.48 -16.65 -6.43
N GLN A 304 -19.50 -17.92 -6.81
CA GLN A 304 -18.39 -18.57 -7.51
C GLN A 304 -18.42 -18.19 -8.98
N VAL A 305 -17.25 -17.98 -9.55
CA VAL A 305 -17.04 -17.77 -10.98
C VAL A 305 -16.08 -18.83 -11.50
N LYS A 306 -16.41 -19.39 -12.65
CA LYS A 306 -15.57 -20.33 -13.40
C LYS A 306 -15.39 -19.84 -14.83
N VAL A 307 -14.15 -19.83 -15.31
CA VAL A 307 -13.80 -19.38 -16.66
C VAL A 307 -12.60 -20.17 -17.19
N ILE A 308 -12.64 -20.58 -18.46
CA ILE A 308 -11.51 -21.23 -19.13
C ILE A 308 -10.61 -20.14 -19.71
N LEU A 309 -9.31 -20.20 -19.41
CA LEU A 309 -8.33 -19.22 -19.90
C LEU A 309 -7.53 -19.81 -21.07
N PRO A 310 -7.89 -19.53 -22.34
CA PRO A 310 -7.50 -20.38 -23.47
C PRO A 310 -6.02 -20.30 -23.86
N ARG A 311 -5.35 -19.16 -23.64
CA ARG A 311 -4.01 -18.87 -24.17
C ARG A 311 -3.16 -18.00 -23.22
N PRO A 312 -1.83 -17.97 -23.36
CA PRO A 312 -0.99 -17.00 -22.66
C PRO A 312 -1.45 -15.56 -22.85
N GLY A 313 -1.47 -14.78 -21.76
CA GLY A 313 -1.95 -13.40 -21.77
C GLY A 313 -2.48 -12.93 -20.42
N LEU A 314 -2.93 -11.67 -20.40
CA LEU A 314 -3.62 -11.07 -19.25
C LEU A 314 -5.13 -11.13 -19.48
N TYR A 315 -5.87 -11.42 -18.42
CA TYR A 315 -7.32 -11.51 -18.41
C TYR A 315 -7.86 -10.61 -17.31
N GLN A 316 -8.57 -9.57 -17.71
CA GLN A 316 -9.15 -8.61 -16.80
C GLN A 316 -10.50 -9.13 -16.30
N VAL A 317 -10.63 -9.27 -14.99
CA VAL A 317 -11.89 -9.55 -14.30
C VAL A 317 -12.50 -8.22 -13.88
N ASN A 318 -13.72 -7.96 -14.34
CA ASN A 318 -14.49 -6.77 -13.98
C ASN A 318 -15.74 -7.20 -13.21
N VAL A 319 -15.95 -6.60 -12.05
CA VAL A 319 -17.11 -6.88 -11.19
C VAL A 319 -17.86 -5.59 -10.93
N LYS A 320 -19.19 -5.63 -11.10
CA LYS A 320 -20.11 -4.58 -10.69
C LYS A 320 -21.10 -5.12 -9.68
N SER A 321 -21.26 -4.43 -8.56
CA SER A 321 -22.21 -4.79 -7.50
C SER A 321 -22.67 -3.51 -6.80
N LYS A 322 -23.98 -3.28 -6.67
CA LYS A 322 -24.57 -2.09 -6.00
C LYS A 322 -23.94 -0.75 -6.44
N GLY A 323 -23.67 -0.58 -7.74
CA GLY A 323 -23.06 0.65 -8.27
C GLY A 323 -21.56 0.82 -7.93
N LYS A 324 -20.95 -0.15 -7.26
CA LYS A 324 -19.50 -0.24 -7.04
C LYS A 324 -18.86 -1.14 -8.08
N ILE A 325 -17.59 -0.87 -8.36
CA ILE A 325 -16.76 -1.54 -9.36
C ILE A 325 -15.50 -2.06 -8.67
N ALA A 326 -15.16 -3.33 -8.93
CA ALA A 326 -13.90 -3.94 -8.54
C ALA A 326 -13.25 -4.65 -9.73
N GLU A 327 -11.93 -4.66 -9.75
CA GLU A 327 -11.14 -5.14 -10.88
C GLU A 327 -9.95 -6.01 -10.43
N ALA A 328 -9.70 -7.10 -11.15
CA ALA A 328 -8.55 -7.96 -10.93
C ALA A 328 -7.97 -8.48 -12.26
N VAL A 329 -6.79 -9.08 -12.19
CA VAL A 329 -6.11 -9.65 -13.35
C VAL A 329 -5.78 -11.11 -13.05
N LEU A 330 -6.23 -12.00 -13.94
CA LEU A 330 -5.72 -13.36 -14.05
C LEU A 330 -4.66 -13.37 -15.15
N THR A 331 -3.64 -14.19 -14.97
CA THR A 331 -2.53 -14.30 -15.92
C THR A 331 -2.43 -15.73 -16.39
N VAL A 332 -2.22 -15.94 -17.69
CA VAL A 332 -1.78 -17.21 -18.22
C VAL A 332 -0.37 -17.02 -18.72
N HIS A 333 0.56 -17.79 -18.15
CA HIS A 333 1.96 -17.68 -18.54
C HIS A 333 2.23 -18.53 -19.79
N PRO A 334 3.20 -18.13 -20.63
CA PRO A 334 3.82 -19.04 -21.57
C PRO A 334 4.35 -20.30 -20.87
N SER A 335 4.63 -21.35 -21.64
CA SER A 335 5.21 -22.56 -21.06
C SER A 335 6.53 -22.24 -20.35
N TRP A 336 6.83 -23.03 -19.32
CA TRP A 336 8.09 -22.91 -18.60
C TRP A 336 9.29 -23.02 -19.55
N GLU A 337 9.25 -23.95 -20.51
CA GLU A 337 10.27 -24.04 -21.57
C GLU A 337 10.47 -22.72 -22.32
N TRP A 338 9.37 -22.10 -22.77
CA TRP A 338 9.45 -20.82 -23.46
C TRP A 338 10.13 -19.76 -22.60
N VAL A 339 9.78 -19.68 -21.31
CA VAL A 339 10.36 -18.71 -20.36
C VAL A 339 11.86 -18.93 -20.21
N PHE A 340 12.32 -20.18 -20.01
CA PHE A 340 13.74 -20.48 -19.84
C PHE A 340 14.56 -20.22 -21.10
N ARG A 341 14.06 -20.63 -22.27
CA ARG A 341 14.73 -20.34 -23.55
C ARG A 341 14.85 -18.82 -23.78
N LYS A 342 13.77 -18.07 -23.55
CA LYS A 342 13.80 -16.61 -23.68
C LYS A 342 14.67 -15.92 -22.65
N ALA A 343 14.71 -16.41 -21.41
CA ALA A 343 15.62 -15.88 -20.40
C ALA A 343 17.08 -16.10 -20.82
N ARG A 344 17.44 -17.29 -21.33
CA ARG A 344 18.77 -17.58 -21.88
C ARG A 344 19.16 -16.65 -23.02
N GLU A 345 18.30 -16.50 -24.03
CA GLU A 345 18.51 -15.57 -25.15
C GLU A 345 18.82 -14.15 -24.65
N ASN A 346 18.10 -13.69 -23.62
CA ASN A 346 18.27 -12.36 -23.06
C ASN A 346 19.57 -12.17 -22.28
N VAL A 347 20.18 -13.23 -21.73
CA VAL A 347 21.50 -13.12 -21.06
C VAL A 347 22.58 -12.65 -22.04
N ARG A 348 22.51 -13.09 -23.30
CA ARG A 348 23.44 -12.64 -24.35
C ARG A 348 23.20 -11.20 -24.76
N ARG A 349 21.94 -10.74 -24.71
CA ARG A 349 21.56 -9.38 -25.06
C ARG A 349 21.87 -8.38 -23.95
N TYR A 350 21.64 -8.79 -22.71
CA TYR A 350 21.75 -7.97 -21.50
C TYR A 350 22.84 -8.53 -20.61
N HIS A 351 24.07 -8.12 -20.92
CA HIS A 351 25.27 -8.58 -20.23
C HIS A 351 25.22 -8.29 -18.72
N GLN A 352 25.62 -9.31 -17.96
CA GLN A 352 25.77 -9.24 -16.53
C GLN A 352 26.92 -8.32 -16.11
N LYS A 353 26.74 -7.55 -15.03
CA LYS A 353 27.76 -6.60 -14.58
C LYS A 353 28.82 -7.33 -13.75
N PRO A 354 30.12 -6.99 -13.90
CA PRO A 354 31.18 -7.56 -13.08
C PRO A 354 31.14 -6.97 -11.65
N THR A 355 30.20 -7.41 -10.82
CA THR A 355 30.12 -7.00 -9.41
C THR A 355 29.88 -8.21 -8.50
N SER A 356 30.18 -8.05 -7.21
CA SER A 356 29.96 -9.08 -6.19
C SER A 356 28.49 -9.22 -5.76
N HIS A 357 27.60 -8.36 -6.25
CA HIS A 357 26.18 -8.41 -5.92
C HIS A 357 25.46 -9.54 -6.65
N ALA A 358 24.70 -10.36 -5.92
CA ALA A 358 23.96 -11.50 -6.48
C ALA A 358 23.04 -11.09 -7.64
N GLU A 359 22.46 -9.89 -7.60
CA GLU A 359 21.57 -9.33 -8.63
C GLU A 359 22.27 -9.22 -9.99
N SER A 360 23.59 -9.03 -10.01
CA SER A 360 24.36 -9.00 -11.25
C SER A 360 24.54 -10.38 -11.88
N TRP A 361 24.17 -11.46 -11.20
CA TRP A 361 24.36 -12.84 -11.67
C TRP A 361 23.04 -13.55 -12.00
N TYR A 362 21.88 -12.93 -11.75
CA TYR A 362 20.57 -13.56 -11.91
C TYR A 362 20.30 -14.09 -13.33
N GLY A 363 20.87 -13.45 -14.35
CA GLY A 363 20.80 -13.95 -15.72
C GLY A 363 21.38 -15.36 -15.86
N PHE A 364 22.56 -15.61 -15.30
CA PHE A 364 23.23 -16.91 -15.41
C PHE A 364 22.44 -18.04 -14.76
N TYR A 365 21.75 -17.79 -13.65
CA TYR A 365 20.88 -18.81 -13.04
C TYR A 365 19.82 -19.32 -14.01
N SER A 366 19.16 -18.41 -14.72
CA SER A 366 18.11 -18.78 -15.69
C SER A 366 18.72 -19.44 -16.93
N ALA A 367 19.85 -18.94 -17.43
CA ALA A 367 20.50 -19.53 -18.60
C ALA A 367 21.04 -20.94 -18.35
N PHE A 368 21.68 -21.18 -17.20
CA PHE A 368 22.20 -22.51 -16.86
C PHE A 368 21.10 -23.51 -16.53
N LEU A 369 20.00 -23.06 -15.93
CA LEU A 369 18.79 -23.89 -15.84
C LEU A 369 18.26 -24.22 -17.24
N ALA A 370 18.20 -23.26 -18.17
CA ALA A 370 17.79 -23.51 -19.54
C ALA A 370 18.72 -24.53 -20.23
N ALA A 371 20.05 -24.37 -20.14
CA ALA A 371 21.02 -25.31 -20.70
C ALA A 371 20.86 -26.73 -20.14
N ARG A 372 20.57 -26.86 -18.83
CA ARG A 372 20.35 -28.15 -18.18
C ARG A 372 19.15 -28.93 -18.74
N TYR A 373 18.05 -28.25 -19.02
CA TYR A 373 16.80 -28.89 -19.44
C TYR A 373 16.55 -28.83 -20.96
N PHE A 374 17.15 -27.85 -21.64
CA PHE A 374 16.96 -27.51 -23.05
C PHE A 374 18.32 -27.17 -23.71
N PRO A 375 19.27 -28.11 -23.73
CA PRO A 375 20.63 -27.85 -24.18
C PRO A 375 20.65 -27.35 -25.64
N GLU A 376 21.42 -26.30 -25.88
CA GLU A 376 21.58 -25.65 -27.18
C GLU A 376 22.99 -25.07 -27.29
N GLU A 377 23.91 -25.84 -27.88
CA GLU A 377 25.35 -25.55 -27.88
C GLU A 377 25.70 -24.15 -28.40
N GLY A 378 25.00 -23.68 -29.45
CA GLY A 378 25.20 -22.34 -30.02
C GLY A 378 24.82 -21.18 -29.10
N GLU A 379 24.01 -21.43 -28.07
CA GLU A 379 23.62 -20.43 -27.06
C GLU A 379 24.38 -20.65 -25.74
N ASP A 380 24.54 -21.90 -25.32
CA ASP A 380 25.07 -22.25 -24.01
C ASP A 380 26.58 -21.98 -23.89
N GLY A 381 27.36 -22.30 -24.92
CA GLY A 381 28.82 -22.11 -24.94
C GLY A 381 29.22 -20.64 -24.72
N PRO A 382 28.74 -19.68 -25.53
CA PRO A 382 29.04 -18.27 -25.35
C PRO A 382 28.64 -17.71 -23.97
N ILE A 383 27.56 -18.22 -23.38
CA ILE A 383 27.14 -17.80 -22.03
C ILE A 383 28.10 -18.35 -20.96
N GLN A 384 28.54 -19.60 -21.11
CA GLN A 384 29.54 -20.18 -20.23
C GLN A 384 30.87 -19.42 -20.32
N ASP A 385 31.36 -19.13 -21.52
CA ASP A 385 32.60 -18.35 -21.72
C ASP A 385 32.50 -16.98 -21.02
N TYR A 386 31.35 -16.32 -21.15
CA TYR A 386 31.12 -15.03 -20.51
C TYR A 386 31.04 -15.13 -18.99
N PHE A 387 30.42 -16.19 -18.45
CA PHE A 387 30.43 -16.47 -17.02
C PHE A 387 31.85 -16.68 -16.52
N GLU A 388 32.65 -17.52 -17.19
CA GLU A 388 34.04 -17.79 -16.81
C GLU A 388 34.88 -16.52 -16.81
N LEU A 389 34.72 -15.67 -17.84
CA LEU A 389 35.36 -14.36 -17.92
C LEU A 389 35.02 -13.47 -16.71
N LEU A 390 33.74 -13.36 -16.34
CA LEU A 390 33.32 -12.56 -15.19
C LEU A 390 33.78 -13.16 -13.86
N PHE A 391 33.72 -14.48 -13.73
CA PHE A 391 34.12 -15.20 -12.53
C PHE A 391 35.61 -15.01 -12.26
N GLN A 392 36.47 -15.21 -13.27
CA GLN A 392 37.93 -14.98 -13.18
C GLN A 392 38.30 -13.53 -12.89
N LYS A 393 37.52 -12.56 -13.40
CA LYS A 393 37.73 -11.14 -13.08
C LYS A 393 37.45 -10.82 -11.62
N LEU A 394 36.55 -11.55 -10.97
CA LEU A 394 36.03 -11.21 -9.64
C LEU A 394 36.54 -12.13 -8.53
N HIS A 395 37.05 -13.31 -8.87
CA HIS A 395 37.46 -14.33 -7.93
C HIS A 395 38.84 -14.90 -8.28
N ASP A 396 39.64 -15.17 -7.25
CA ASP A 396 40.79 -16.05 -7.34
C ASP A 396 40.23 -17.47 -7.56
N THR A 397 40.39 -18.01 -8.76
CA THR A 397 39.84 -19.33 -9.12
C THR A 397 40.63 -20.51 -8.55
N VAL A 398 41.79 -20.26 -7.91
CA VAL A 398 42.56 -21.29 -7.20
C VAL A 398 42.11 -21.37 -5.75
N ARG A 399 41.93 -20.22 -5.09
CA ARG A 399 41.50 -20.13 -3.68
C ARG A 399 39.98 -20.10 -3.51
N MET A 400 39.24 -19.82 -4.58
CA MET A 400 37.79 -19.61 -4.60
C MET A 400 37.34 -18.43 -3.72
N GLU A 401 38.11 -17.34 -3.74
CA GLU A 401 37.88 -16.14 -2.91
C GLU A 401 37.67 -14.89 -3.79
N PRO A 402 36.82 -13.92 -3.40
CA PRO A 402 36.66 -12.67 -4.16
C PRO A 402 37.93 -11.82 -4.14
N LEU A 403 38.35 -11.29 -5.31
CA LEU A 403 39.55 -10.48 -5.46
C LEU A 403 39.42 -9.07 -4.85
N TYR A 404 38.22 -8.50 -4.85
CA TYR A 404 37.97 -7.09 -4.48
C TYR A 404 37.22 -6.91 -3.15
N TYR A 405 37.40 -7.85 -2.21
CA TYR A 405 36.63 -7.88 -0.95
C TYR A 405 36.96 -6.75 0.06
N LYS A 406 37.95 -5.88 -0.21
CA LYS A 406 38.40 -4.84 0.75
C LYS A 406 37.57 -3.56 0.79
N SER A 407 36.52 -3.41 -0.02
CA SER A 407 35.66 -2.22 0.00
C SER A 407 34.21 -2.59 0.20
N ARG A 408 33.84 -2.89 1.45
CA ARG A 408 32.50 -2.75 2.01
C ARG A 408 32.55 -2.85 3.53
#